data_AF-A0A254S2L3-F1
#
_entry.id   AF-A0A254S2L3-F1
#
_cell.length_a   1.000
_cell.length_b   1.000
_cell.length_c   1.000
_cell.angle_alpha   90.00
_cell.angle_beta   90.00
_cell.angle_gamma   90.00
#
_symmetry.space_group_name_H-M   'P 1'
#
loop_
_entity.id
_entity.type
_entity.pdbx_description
1 polymer ?
#
loop_
_entity_poly.entity_id
_entity_poly.type
_entity_poly.pdbx_seq_one_letter_code
_entity_poly.pdbx_strand_id
1 'polypeptide(L)'
;MNEVYSQSEEKSDIYRIRTKDDREIVLVGTAHISQVSKDLVHETIETENPDTVCVELDEGRLKSIQDPNRWKNTDLRDVIRKKQLATLIANLVLGSYQKRMGAQTGVKPGSELKEAVDVASAKNIPIVLADRDIKITLKRTWACTPWYRKFSLLGGLFASIFDKTEISEEELQKIKEKDALNSMMQEFGQTFPEVKQVLIDERDQFLASKIKNAPGDKVVAVIGAGHMRGIASIIEEDKELPSEESISVIPKGTSLWKILGWTLTFLIIASIAFVGYVAGIEKAGQLSLQWAMLTGGGAMLGAIIAGGHPLTILVALVMAPFTGLTPLIGVGFFTALTQVYVRPPRVSEMETLTDDIWQVKRWWKNRVTRVILCFLCPGIPAIIGKILAIFKIYQAF
;
A
#
# COMPACT_ATOMS: atom_id res chain seq x y z
N MET A 1 -50.74 9.24 -35.37
CA MET A 1 -50.09 7.93 -35.32
C MET A 1 -48.59 8.21 -35.25
N ASN A 2 -48.10 8.51 -34.05
CA ASN A 2 -46.69 8.81 -33.79
C ASN A 2 -46.24 7.84 -32.71
N GLU A 3 -45.48 6.82 -33.10
CA GLU A 3 -44.83 5.88 -32.20
C GLU A 3 -43.70 6.60 -31.47
N VAL A 4 -43.86 6.69 -30.16
CA VAL A 4 -42.83 7.12 -29.22
C VAL A 4 -41.86 5.95 -29.10
N TYR A 5 -40.64 6.14 -29.63
CA TYR A 5 -39.52 5.26 -29.34
C TYR A 5 -39.26 5.28 -27.83
N SER A 6 -39.55 4.14 -27.21
CA SER A 6 -39.22 3.80 -25.83
C SER A 6 -37.72 3.87 -25.62
N GLN A 7 -37.23 4.90 -24.92
CA GLN A 7 -35.90 4.88 -24.32
C GLN A 7 -35.89 3.76 -23.27
N SER A 8 -35.27 2.63 -23.60
CA SER A 8 -34.95 1.58 -22.64
C SER A 8 -34.00 2.14 -21.58
N GLU A 9 -34.34 1.95 -20.30
CA GLU A 9 -33.51 2.26 -19.14
C GLU A 9 -32.06 1.78 -19.35
N GLU A 10 -31.13 2.71 -19.58
CA GLU A 10 -29.70 2.41 -19.47
C GLU A 10 -29.41 2.05 -18.02
N LYS A 11 -29.03 0.79 -17.77
CA LYS A 11 -28.47 0.35 -16.49
C LYS A 11 -27.34 1.33 -16.14
N SER A 12 -27.42 2.05 -15.02
CA SER A 12 -26.53 3.17 -14.63
C SER A 12 -25.04 2.86 -14.55
N ASP A 13 -24.66 1.62 -14.84
CA ASP A 13 -23.36 1.02 -14.63
C ASP A 13 -22.71 0.59 -15.96
N ILE A 14 -23.37 0.87 -17.10
CA ILE A 14 -22.81 0.70 -18.45
C ILE A 14 -22.72 2.06 -19.13
N TYR A 15 -21.58 2.36 -19.74
CA TYR A 15 -21.38 3.58 -20.52
C TYR A 15 -20.81 3.24 -21.90
N ARG A 16 -21.45 3.72 -22.96
CA ARG A 16 -21.07 3.41 -24.34
C ARG A 16 -20.42 4.61 -25.00
N ILE A 17 -19.30 4.37 -25.66
CA ILE A 17 -18.52 5.39 -26.36
C ILE A 17 -18.29 4.93 -27.78
N ARG A 18 -18.59 5.81 -28.73
CA ARG A 18 -18.21 5.62 -30.14
C ARG A 18 -17.04 6.55 -30.45
N THR A 19 -15.92 5.95 -30.81
CA THR A 19 -14.68 6.66 -31.12
C THR A 19 -14.73 7.30 -32.52
N LYS A 20 -13.78 8.20 -32.83
CA LYS A 20 -13.72 8.87 -34.14
C LYS A 20 -13.43 7.89 -35.30
N ASP A 21 -12.78 6.78 -35.00
CA ASP A 21 -12.47 5.66 -35.89
C ASP A 21 -13.58 4.60 -35.92
N ASP A 22 -14.78 4.94 -35.47
CA ASP A 22 -16.01 4.13 -35.51
C ASP A 22 -16.01 2.87 -34.64
N ARG A 23 -15.04 2.74 -33.72
CA ARG A 23 -14.98 1.64 -32.75
C ARG A 23 -15.94 1.90 -31.59
N GLU A 24 -16.58 0.83 -31.12
CA GLU A 24 -17.49 0.83 -29.98
C GLU A 24 -16.75 0.36 -28.71
N ILE A 25 -16.72 1.21 -27.69
CA ILE A 25 -16.17 0.91 -26.37
C ILE A 25 -17.31 0.91 -25.37
N VAL A 26 -17.54 -0.23 -24.71
CA VAL A 26 -18.54 -0.42 -23.67
C VAL A 26 -17.82 -0.51 -22.32
N LEU A 27 -17.92 0.54 -21.52
CA LEU A 27 -17.39 0.57 -20.15
C LEU A 27 -18.42 -0.05 -19.20
N VAL A 28 -18.00 -1.04 -18.42
CA VAL A 28 -18.81 -1.69 -17.38
C VAL A 28 -18.23 -1.34 -16.02
N GLY A 29 -18.98 -0.55 -15.26
CA GLY A 29 -18.62 -0.10 -13.92
C GLY A 29 -19.00 -1.12 -12.89
N THR A 30 -18.05 -1.48 -12.05
CA THR A 30 -18.24 -2.51 -11.04
C THR A 30 -17.99 -1.99 -9.64
N ALA A 31 -18.76 -2.51 -8.69
CA ALA A 31 -18.47 -2.40 -7.27
C ALA A 31 -17.78 -3.70 -6.83
N HIS A 32 -16.56 -3.61 -6.32
CA HIS A 32 -15.61 -4.74 -6.15
C HIS A 32 -16.02 -5.86 -5.17
N ILE A 33 -17.28 -5.92 -4.73
CA ILE A 33 -17.81 -6.93 -3.79
C ILE A 33 -19.31 -7.15 -4.03
N SER A 34 -19.77 -7.10 -5.29
CA SER A 34 -21.20 -7.17 -5.63
C SER A 34 -21.49 -8.34 -6.56
N GLN A 35 -22.42 -9.20 -6.15
CA GLN A 35 -22.93 -10.27 -7.02
C GLN A 35 -23.63 -9.68 -8.25
N VAL A 36 -24.34 -8.57 -8.07
CA VAL A 36 -25.00 -7.85 -9.17
C VAL A 36 -23.97 -7.38 -10.20
N SER A 37 -22.82 -6.86 -9.75
CA SER A 37 -21.75 -6.46 -10.68
C SER A 37 -21.14 -7.66 -11.42
N LYS A 38 -21.04 -8.82 -10.75
CA LYS A 38 -20.57 -10.05 -11.37
C LYS A 38 -21.54 -10.52 -12.49
N ASP A 39 -22.82 -10.56 -12.18
CA ASP A 39 -23.85 -11.01 -13.13
C ASP A 39 -23.97 -10.03 -14.31
N LEU A 40 -23.88 -8.71 -14.05
CA LEU A 40 -23.85 -7.68 -15.08
C LEU A 40 -22.68 -7.86 -16.04
N VAL A 41 -21.48 -8.14 -15.51
CA VAL A 41 -20.28 -8.38 -16.32
C VAL A 41 -20.48 -9.59 -17.23
N HIS A 42 -20.98 -10.70 -16.67
CA HIS A 42 -21.27 -11.92 -17.42
C HIS A 42 -22.27 -11.64 -18.55
N GLU A 43 -23.43 -11.06 -18.23
CA GLU A 43 -24.49 -10.75 -19.19
C GLU A 43 -24.00 -9.81 -20.30
N THR A 44 -23.20 -8.80 -19.94
CA THR A 44 -22.67 -7.83 -20.90
C THR A 44 -21.70 -8.49 -21.87
N ILE A 45 -20.73 -9.29 -21.39
CA ILE A 45 -19.78 -9.97 -22.28
C ILE A 45 -20.51 -11.00 -23.16
N GLU A 46 -21.51 -11.70 -22.61
CA GLU A 46 -22.33 -12.65 -23.34
C GLU A 46 -23.10 -11.99 -24.48
N THR A 47 -23.77 -10.87 -24.19
CA THR A 47 -24.66 -10.17 -25.13
C THR A 47 -23.89 -9.34 -26.15
N GLU A 48 -22.86 -8.62 -25.71
CA GLU A 48 -22.09 -7.74 -26.58
C GLU A 48 -21.19 -8.51 -27.55
N ASN A 49 -20.75 -9.71 -27.16
CA ASN A 49 -19.80 -10.55 -27.88
C ASN A 49 -18.63 -9.74 -28.49
N PRO A 50 -17.82 -9.07 -27.65
CA PRO A 50 -16.78 -8.15 -28.10
C PRO A 50 -15.59 -8.87 -28.74
N ASP A 51 -14.81 -8.11 -29.51
CA ASP A 51 -13.54 -8.58 -30.06
C ASP A 51 -12.44 -8.66 -28.99
N THR A 52 -12.52 -7.80 -27.97
CA THR A 52 -11.59 -7.78 -26.83
C THR A 52 -12.28 -7.42 -25.53
N VAL A 53 -11.86 -8.07 -24.45
CA VAL A 53 -12.23 -7.70 -23.08
C VAL A 53 -11.03 -7.07 -22.36
N CYS A 54 -11.19 -5.82 -21.93
CA CYS A 54 -10.24 -5.12 -21.08
C CYS A 54 -10.65 -5.27 -19.60
N VAL A 55 -9.71 -5.53 -18.72
CA VAL A 55 -9.96 -5.65 -17.26
C VAL A 55 -9.02 -4.78 -16.46
N GLU A 56 -9.54 -4.11 -15.42
CA GLU A 56 -8.77 -3.33 -14.43
C GLU A 56 -7.96 -4.24 -13.49
N LEU A 57 -7.05 -5.02 -14.08
CA LEU A 57 -6.13 -5.91 -13.37
C LEU A 57 -4.73 -5.81 -13.96
N ASP A 58 -3.72 -5.87 -13.09
CA ASP A 58 -2.34 -6.17 -13.46
C ASP A 58 -2.06 -7.68 -13.34
N GLU A 59 -0.98 -8.16 -13.97
CA GLU A 59 -0.61 -9.58 -13.94
C GLU A 59 -0.46 -10.16 -12.52
N GLY A 60 0.10 -9.38 -11.60
CA GLY A 60 0.31 -9.80 -10.22
C GLY A 60 -1.01 -9.99 -9.47
N ARG A 61 -1.96 -9.08 -9.68
CA ARG A 61 -3.32 -9.19 -9.14
C ARG A 61 -4.08 -10.35 -9.76
N LEU A 62 -4.02 -10.54 -11.07
CA LEU A 62 -4.66 -11.69 -11.73
C LEU A 62 -4.15 -13.02 -11.16
N LYS A 63 -2.83 -13.18 -11.07
CA LYS A 63 -2.20 -14.38 -10.47
C LYS A 63 -2.64 -14.61 -9.02
N SER A 64 -2.85 -13.53 -8.26
CA SER A 64 -3.28 -13.61 -6.86
C SER A 64 -4.76 -13.98 -6.72
N ILE A 65 -5.60 -13.54 -7.65
CA ILE A 65 -7.03 -13.89 -7.71
C ILE A 65 -7.22 -15.34 -8.16
N GLN A 66 -6.42 -15.81 -9.13
CA GLN A 66 -6.46 -17.17 -9.66
C GLN A 66 -5.90 -18.21 -8.67
N ASP A 67 -4.83 -17.88 -7.95
CA ASP A 67 -4.25 -18.75 -6.92
C ASP A 67 -4.14 -18.03 -5.55
N PRO A 68 -5.25 -17.97 -4.80
CA PRO A 68 -5.28 -17.36 -3.47
C PRO A 68 -4.40 -18.09 -2.44
N ASN A 69 -4.01 -19.33 -2.71
CA ASN A 69 -3.23 -20.18 -1.81
C ASN A 69 -1.73 -20.21 -2.15
N ARG A 70 -1.30 -19.54 -3.22
CA ARG A 70 0.11 -19.53 -3.68
C ARG A 70 1.12 -19.23 -2.58
N TRP A 71 0.78 -18.28 -1.70
CA TRP A 71 1.62 -17.88 -0.58
C TRP A 71 1.79 -18.98 0.48
N LYS A 72 0.80 -19.88 0.63
CA LYS A 72 0.87 -21.02 1.56
C LYS A 72 1.98 -22.01 1.19
N ASN A 73 2.33 -22.04 -0.10
CA ASN A 73 3.34 -22.93 -0.67
C ASN A 73 4.70 -22.26 -0.88
N THR A 74 4.87 -21.00 -0.46
CA THR A 74 6.13 -20.27 -0.68
C THR A 74 7.06 -20.45 0.53
N ASP A 75 8.28 -20.94 0.30
CA ASP A 75 9.28 -21.07 1.36
C ASP A 75 9.66 -19.68 1.93
N LEU A 76 9.39 -19.48 3.22
CA LEU A 76 9.66 -18.24 3.93
C LEU A 76 11.14 -17.83 3.87
N ARG A 77 12.05 -18.80 3.85
CA ARG A 77 13.49 -18.52 3.74
C ARG A 77 13.83 -17.90 2.38
N ASP A 78 13.19 -18.37 1.31
CA ASP A 78 13.37 -17.83 -0.04
C ASP A 78 12.77 -16.44 -0.18
N VAL A 79 11.62 -16.16 0.44
CA VAL A 79 11.02 -14.81 0.44
C VAL A 79 11.95 -13.80 1.12
N ILE A 80 12.54 -14.17 2.25
CA ILE A 80 13.48 -13.31 2.99
C ILE A 80 14.75 -13.10 2.16
N ARG A 81 15.30 -14.17 1.57
CA ARG A 81 16.51 -14.10 0.72
C ARG A 81 16.30 -13.22 -0.50
N LYS A 82 15.11 -13.24 -1.10
CA LYS A 82 14.72 -12.42 -2.26
C LYS A 82 14.28 -11.00 -1.88
N LYS A 83 14.39 -10.59 -0.61
CA LYS A 83 13.94 -9.27 -0.10
C LYS A 83 12.44 -8.99 -0.35
N GLN A 84 11.62 -10.03 -0.44
CA GLN A 84 10.18 -9.94 -0.73
C GLN A 84 9.32 -9.94 0.54
N LEU A 85 9.92 -9.85 1.73
CA LEU A 85 9.19 -9.88 3.01
C LEU A 85 8.11 -8.80 3.11
N ALA A 86 8.42 -7.57 2.66
CA ALA A 86 7.45 -6.49 2.64
C ALA A 86 6.26 -6.79 1.70
N THR A 87 6.52 -7.43 0.56
CA THR A 87 5.47 -7.84 -0.39
C THR A 87 4.61 -8.96 0.18
N LEU A 88 5.21 -9.93 0.88
CA LEU A 88 4.47 -10.99 1.57
C LEU A 88 3.56 -10.41 2.66
N ILE A 89 4.09 -9.50 3.50
CA ILE A 89 3.29 -8.84 4.55
C ILE A 89 2.15 -8.03 3.91
N ALA A 90 2.42 -7.25 2.86
CA ALA A 90 1.40 -6.49 2.14
C ALA A 90 0.31 -7.40 1.57
N ASN A 91 0.68 -8.52 0.92
CA ASN A 91 -0.27 -9.48 0.38
C ASN A 91 -1.11 -10.16 1.48
N LEU A 92 -0.53 -10.43 2.65
CA LEU A 92 -1.26 -11.00 3.79
C LEU A 92 -2.22 -9.99 4.41
N VAL A 93 -1.82 -8.72 4.55
CA VAL A 93 -2.70 -7.65 5.02
C VAL A 93 -3.83 -7.35 4.02
N LEU A 94 -3.53 -7.39 2.73
CA LEU A 94 -4.56 -7.23 1.70
C LEU A 94 -5.50 -8.42 1.67
N GLY A 95 -4.97 -9.65 1.69
CA GLY A 95 -5.76 -10.88 1.76
C GLY A 95 -6.62 -10.97 3.02
N SER A 96 -6.14 -10.42 4.14
CA SER A 96 -6.87 -10.36 5.40
C SER A 96 -8.07 -9.42 5.33
N TYR A 97 -7.84 -8.21 4.81
CA TYR A 97 -8.88 -7.23 4.56
C TYR A 97 -9.91 -7.77 3.56
N GLN A 98 -9.46 -8.41 2.48
CA GLN A 98 -10.32 -9.03 1.48
C GLN A 98 -11.18 -10.16 2.06
N LYS A 99 -10.61 -11.03 2.90
CA LYS A 99 -11.35 -12.11 3.57
C LYS A 99 -12.42 -11.55 4.51
N ARG A 100 -12.12 -10.46 5.24
CA ARG A 100 -13.06 -9.81 6.15
C ARG A 100 -14.21 -9.12 5.41
N MET A 101 -13.91 -8.40 4.33
CA MET A 101 -14.96 -7.76 3.51
C MET A 101 -15.83 -8.78 2.76
N GLY A 102 -15.22 -9.84 2.22
CA GLY A 102 -15.97 -10.90 1.52
C GLY A 102 -16.81 -11.79 2.44
N ALA A 103 -16.48 -11.87 3.73
CA ALA A 103 -17.29 -12.62 4.71
C ALA A 103 -18.64 -11.95 5.01
N GLN A 104 -18.77 -10.64 4.79
CA GLN A 104 -20.01 -9.89 5.06
C GLN A 104 -20.99 -9.92 3.87
N THR A 105 -20.50 -10.12 2.65
CA THR A 105 -21.30 -10.10 1.41
C THR A 105 -21.38 -11.45 0.70
N GLY A 106 -20.57 -12.44 1.10
CA GLY A 106 -20.44 -13.73 0.43
C GLY A 106 -19.65 -13.70 -0.89
N VAL A 107 -19.32 -12.52 -1.41
CA VAL A 107 -18.59 -12.32 -2.67
C VAL A 107 -17.14 -11.97 -2.38
N LYS A 108 -16.20 -12.70 -2.99
CA LYS A 108 -14.77 -12.39 -2.83
C LYS A 108 -14.44 -11.08 -3.55
N PRO A 109 -13.64 -10.18 -2.96
CA PRO A 109 -13.24 -8.98 -3.67
C PRO A 109 -12.50 -9.29 -4.97
N GLY A 110 -12.89 -8.62 -6.06
CA GLY A 110 -12.33 -8.91 -7.40
C GLY A 110 -13.03 -10.05 -8.15
N SER A 111 -14.17 -10.56 -7.66
CA SER A 111 -14.93 -11.64 -8.32
C SER A 111 -15.49 -11.21 -9.67
N GLU A 112 -15.91 -9.95 -9.78
CA GLU A 112 -16.39 -9.33 -11.01
C GLU A 112 -15.30 -9.24 -12.09
N LEU A 113 -14.07 -8.85 -11.72
CA LEU A 113 -12.93 -8.82 -12.63
C LEU A 113 -12.47 -10.24 -13.02
N LYS A 114 -12.55 -11.20 -12.08
CA LYS A 114 -12.28 -12.61 -12.35
C LYS A 114 -13.29 -13.18 -13.34
N GLU A 115 -14.58 -12.89 -13.14
CA GLU A 115 -15.65 -13.37 -14.01
C GLU A 115 -15.44 -12.86 -15.44
N ALA A 116 -15.05 -11.59 -15.61
CA ALA A 116 -14.71 -11.05 -16.93
C ALA A 116 -13.61 -11.87 -17.64
N VAL A 117 -12.56 -12.24 -16.88
CA VAL A 117 -11.47 -13.09 -17.39
C VAL A 117 -11.94 -14.50 -17.70
N ASP A 118 -12.74 -15.10 -16.82
CA ASP A 118 -13.24 -16.47 -16.98
C ASP A 118 -14.15 -16.59 -18.21
N VAL A 119 -15.12 -15.67 -18.38
CA VAL A 119 -16.06 -15.64 -19.50
C VAL A 119 -15.34 -15.37 -20.81
N ALA A 120 -14.45 -14.38 -20.86
CA ALA A 120 -13.66 -14.09 -22.05
C ALA A 120 -12.77 -15.29 -22.46
N SER A 121 -12.14 -15.96 -21.48
CA SER A 121 -11.33 -17.15 -21.73
C SER A 121 -12.17 -18.32 -22.26
N ALA A 122 -13.36 -18.54 -21.69
CA ALA A 122 -14.27 -19.60 -22.14
C ALA A 122 -14.74 -19.40 -23.60
N LYS A 123 -14.87 -18.14 -24.04
CA LYS A 123 -15.22 -17.77 -25.42
C LYS A 123 -14.03 -17.60 -26.36
N ASN A 124 -12.79 -17.76 -25.87
CA ASN A 124 -11.56 -17.44 -26.61
C ASN A 124 -11.50 -15.98 -27.10
N ILE A 125 -12.11 -15.05 -26.35
CA ILE A 125 -12.00 -13.62 -26.61
C ILE A 125 -10.65 -13.13 -26.05
N PRO A 126 -9.84 -12.38 -26.82
CA PRO A 126 -8.64 -11.71 -26.35
C PRO A 126 -8.87 -10.89 -25.07
N ILE A 127 -7.94 -11.01 -24.10
CA ILE A 127 -8.00 -10.30 -22.82
C ILE A 127 -6.84 -9.31 -22.74
N VAL A 128 -7.14 -8.05 -22.43
CA VAL A 128 -6.14 -7.02 -22.14
C VAL A 128 -6.18 -6.65 -20.66
N LEU A 129 -5.05 -6.86 -19.99
CA LEU A 129 -4.81 -6.36 -18.65
C LEU A 129 -4.52 -4.86 -18.74
N ALA A 130 -5.52 -4.05 -18.38
CA ALA A 130 -5.52 -2.62 -18.64
C ALA A 130 -4.93 -1.79 -17.49
N ASP A 131 -4.63 -2.40 -16.33
CA ASP A 131 -4.15 -1.66 -15.15
C ASP A 131 -2.62 -1.70 -15.02
N ARG A 132 -2.10 -0.66 -14.37
CA ARG A 132 -0.68 -0.54 -14.01
C ARG A 132 -0.40 -1.44 -12.80
N ASP A 133 0.84 -1.93 -12.67
CA ASP A 133 1.28 -2.64 -11.44
C ASP A 133 0.94 -1.80 -10.20
N ILE A 134 0.07 -2.35 -9.36
CA ILE A 134 -0.41 -1.67 -8.15
C ILE A 134 0.74 -1.22 -7.23
N LYS A 135 1.89 -1.91 -7.24
CA LYS A 135 3.08 -1.52 -6.47
C LYS A 135 3.69 -0.24 -7.01
N ILE A 136 3.68 -0.05 -8.34
CA ILE A 136 4.13 1.21 -8.96
C ILE A 136 3.17 2.32 -8.55
N THR A 137 1.87 2.10 -8.70
CA THR A 137 0.81 3.04 -8.29
C THR A 137 1.02 3.50 -6.85
N LEU A 138 1.07 2.58 -5.89
CA LEU A 138 1.21 2.90 -4.47
C LEU A 138 2.56 3.58 -4.13
N LYS A 139 3.67 3.11 -4.73
CA LYS A 139 4.98 3.74 -4.52
C LYS A 139 5.04 5.14 -5.10
N ARG A 140 4.44 5.37 -6.26
CA ARG A 140 4.37 6.67 -6.92
C ARG A 140 3.50 7.62 -6.12
N THR A 141 2.33 7.18 -5.64
CA THR A 141 1.48 7.97 -4.72
C THR A 141 2.32 8.40 -3.53
N TRP A 142 3.00 7.46 -2.87
CA TRP A 142 3.86 7.79 -1.74
C TRP A 142 5.02 8.70 -2.12
N ALA A 143 5.62 8.57 -3.30
CA ALA A 143 6.72 9.43 -3.73
C ALA A 143 6.26 10.87 -4.02
N CYS A 144 5.07 11.03 -4.61
CA CYS A 144 4.49 12.34 -4.96
C CYS A 144 3.88 13.07 -3.76
N THR A 145 3.38 12.36 -2.74
CA THR A 145 2.77 13.00 -1.57
C THR A 145 3.81 13.69 -0.67
N PRO A 146 3.63 14.98 -0.31
CA PRO A 146 4.50 15.68 0.63
C PRO A 146 4.54 15.04 2.02
N TRP A 147 5.64 15.24 2.76
CA TRP A 147 5.86 14.61 4.07
C TRP A 147 4.78 14.97 5.10
N TYR A 148 4.32 16.22 5.16
CA TYR A 148 3.30 16.65 6.10
C TYR A 148 1.93 16.01 5.81
N ARG A 149 1.56 15.84 4.53
CA ARG A 149 0.34 15.13 4.13
C ARG A 149 0.41 13.64 4.46
N LYS A 150 1.59 13.01 4.32
CA LYS A 150 1.80 11.63 4.78
C LYS A 150 1.53 11.48 6.28
N PHE A 151 2.03 12.40 7.10
CA PHE A 151 1.76 12.35 8.54
C PHE A 151 0.28 12.60 8.86
N SER A 152 -0.40 13.49 8.12
CA SER A 152 -1.85 13.69 8.26
C SER A 152 -2.63 12.41 7.90
N LEU A 153 -2.31 11.73 6.80
CA LEU A 153 -2.91 10.45 6.42
C LEU A 153 -2.67 9.37 7.47
N LEU A 154 -1.43 9.21 7.92
CA LEU A 154 -1.08 8.24 8.97
C LEU A 154 -1.78 8.56 10.30
N GLY A 155 -1.89 9.85 10.63
CA GLY A 155 -2.61 10.33 11.81
C GLY A 155 -4.11 10.02 11.74
N GLY A 156 -4.75 10.27 10.59
CA GLY A 156 -6.16 9.95 10.36
C GLY A 156 -6.44 8.45 10.41
N LEU A 157 -5.58 7.63 9.78
CA LEU A 157 -5.66 6.17 9.86
C LEU A 157 -5.47 5.68 11.30
N PHE A 158 -4.51 6.24 12.03
CA PHE A 158 -4.31 5.89 13.44
C PHE A 158 -5.53 6.25 14.27
N ALA A 159 -6.05 7.48 14.14
CA ALA A 159 -7.27 7.92 14.82
C ALA A 159 -8.46 6.99 14.54
N SER A 160 -8.66 6.59 13.28
CA SER A 160 -9.72 5.65 12.88
C SER A 160 -9.60 4.27 13.54
N ILE A 161 -8.39 3.80 13.85
CA ILE A 161 -8.19 2.51 14.55
C ILE A 161 -8.60 2.61 16.04
N PHE A 162 -8.44 3.78 16.65
CA PHE A 162 -8.86 4.03 18.05
C PHE A 162 -10.30 4.50 18.16
N ASP A 163 -10.91 4.87 17.04
CA ASP A 163 -12.32 5.21 16.97
C ASP A 163 -13.16 3.94 17.08
N LYS A 164 -14.00 3.89 18.13
CA LYS A 164 -14.93 2.79 18.40
C LYS A 164 -16.37 3.18 18.11
N THR A 165 -16.58 4.32 17.46
CA THR A 165 -17.93 4.69 17.03
C THR A 165 -18.44 3.66 16.03
N GLU A 166 -19.50 2.95 16.42
CA GLU A 166 -20.26 2.13 15.50
C GLU A 166 -21.03 3.07 14.58
N ILE A 167 -20.80 2.95 13.27
CA ILE A 167 -21.53 3.72 12.26
C ILE A 167 -23.01 3.31 12.35
N SER A 168 -23.89 4.29 12.59
CA SER A 168 -25.33 4.00 12.69
C SER A 168 -25.89 3.55 11.33
N GLU A 169 -27.00 2.81 11.31
CA GLU A 169 -27.64 2.41 10.06
C GLU A 169 -28.05 3.62 9.19
N GLU A 170 -28.41 4.73 9.84
CA GLU A 170 -28.75 6.00 9.19
C GLU A 170 -27.53 6.66 8.52
N GLU A 171 -26.37 6.66 9.18
CA GLU A 171 -25.12 7.13 8.59
C GLU A 171 -24.67 6.22 7.45
N LEU A 172 -24.85 4.90 7.60
CA LEU A 172 -24.53 3.93 6.57
C LEU A 172 -25.41 4.12 5.32
N GLN A 173 -26.70 4.44 5.50
CA GLN A 173 -27.60 4.76 4.39
C GLN A 173 -27.18 6.05 3.68
N LYS A 174 -26.84 7.11 4.43
CA LYS A 174 -26.32 8.35 3.84
C LYS A 174 -25.05 8.12 3.01
N ILE A 175 -24.12 7.29 3.49
CA ILE A 175 -22.87 6.98 2.74
C ILE A 175 -23.15 6.19 1.45
N LYS A 176 -24.20 5.36 1.42
CA LYS A 176 -24.59 4.58 0.23
C LYS A 176 -25.20 5.44 -0.88
N GLU A 177 -25.64 6.65 -0.59
CA GLU A 177 -26.15 7.57 -1.61
C GLU A 177 -24.99 7.99 -2.54
N LYS A 178 -25.20 7.84 -3.86
CA LYS A 178 -24.18 8.16 -4.89
C LYS A 178 -23.62 9.58 -4.72
N ASP A 179 -24.47 10.52 -4.34
CA ASP A 179 -24.09 11.94 -4.17
C ASP A 179 -23.24 12.18 -2.92
N ALA A 180 -23.51 11.47 -1.83
CA ALA A 180 -22.70 11.54 -0.62
C ALA A 180 -21.31 10.94 -0.86
N LEU A 181 -21.23 9.78 -1.52
CA LEU A 181 -19.96 9.15 -1.86
C LEU A 181 -19.12 10.01 -2.80
N ASN A 182 -19.74 10.60 -3.83
CA ASN A 182 -19.09 11.54 -4.74
C ASN A 182 -18.56 12.77 -3.99
N SER A 183 -19.37 13.33 -3.07
CA SER A 183 -18.98 14.48 -2.26
C SER A 183 -17.78 14.16 -1.34
N MET A 184 -17.78 12.99 -0.69
CA MET A 184 -16.66 12.53 0.14
C MET A 184 -15.38 12.34 -0.69
N MET A 185 -15.49 11.76 -1.90
CA MET A 185 -14.34 11.62 -2.80
C MET A 185 -13.82 12.96 -3.28
N GLN A 186 -14.71 13.93 -3.51
CA GLN A 186 -14.33 15.29 -3.90
C GLN A 186 -13.60 16.02 -2.76
N GLU A 187 -14.12 15.95 -1.54
CA GLU A 187 -13.51 16.55 -0.34
C GLU A 187 -12.15 15.89 -0.01
N PHE A 188 -12.07 14.57 -0.14
CA PHE A 188 -10.81 13.83 -0.02
C PHE A 188 -9.80 14.30 -1.08
N GLY A 189 -10.24 14.47 -2.32
CA GLY A 189 -9.41 14.97 -3.42
C GLY A 189 -8.92 16.41 -3.23
N GLN A 190 -9.72 17.27 -2.59
CA GLN A 190 -9.31 18.63 -2.23
C GLN A 190 -8.28 18.63 -1.09
N THR A 191 -8.45 17.72 -0.12
CA THR A 191 -7.55 17.59 1.03
C THR A 191 -6.19 16.98 0.64
N PHE A 192 -6.22 15.95 -0.22
CA PHE A 192 -5.07 15.17 -0.66
C PHE A 192 -4.95 15.12 -2.20
N PRO A 193 -4.71 16.27 -2.87
CA PRO A 193 -4.69 16.37 -4.32
C PRO A 193 -3.62 15.49 -4.96
N GLU A 194 -2.43 15.30 -4.35
CA GLU A 194 -1.40 14.41 -4.93
C GLU A 194 -1.80 12.94 -4.85
N VAL A 195 -2.61 12.58 -3.85
CA VAL A 195 -3.12 11.21 -3.72
C VAL A 195 -4.16 10.95 -4.80
N LYS A 196 -5.13 11.86 -4.96
CA LYS A 196 -6.11 11.82 -6.05
C LYS A 196 -5.42 11.76 -7.41
N GLN A 197 -4.45 12.65 -7.65
CA GLN A 197 -3.75 12.75 -8.92
C GLN A 197 -3.14 11.40 -9.34
N VAL A 198 -2.48 10.69 -8.42
CA VAL A 198 -1.80 9.43 -8.78
C VAL A 198 -2.74 8.21 -8.76
N LEU A 199 -3.66 8.14 -7.79
CA LEU A 199 -4.54 6.97 -7.61
C LEU A 199 -5.75 6.98 -8.55
N ILE A 200 -6.19 8.17 -8.97
CA ILE A 200 -7.36 8.35 -9.83
C ILE A 200 -6.90 8.91 -11.17
N ASP A 201 -6.47 10.17 -11.23
CA ASP A 201 -6.30 10.86 -12.53
C ASP A 201 -5.25 10.18 -13.44
N GLU A 202 -4.05 9.88 -12.93
CA GLU A 202 -3.01 9.15 -13.68
C GLU A 202 -3.41 7.69 -13.97
N ARG A 203 -4.21 7.09 -13.10
CA ARG A 203 -4.67 5.70 -13.27
C ARG A 203 -5.73 5.63 -14.36
N ASP A 204 -6.65 6.59 -14.42
CA ASP A 204 -7.63 6.76 -15.49
C ASP A 204 -6.94 6.98 -16.83
N GLN A 205 -5.88 7.79 -16.87
CA GLN A 205 -5.06 7.99 -18.08
C GLN A 205 -4.43 6.67 -18.55
N PHE A 206 -3.86 5.88 -17.63
CA PHE A 206 -3.29 4.58 -17.97
C PHE A 206 -4.35 3.62 -18.51
N LEU A 207 -5.47 3.47 -17.78
CA LEU A 207 -6.59 2.60 -18.16
C LEU A 207 -7.17 3.01 -19.52
N ALA A 208 -7.43 4.30 -19.72
CA ALA A 208 -7.96 4.84 -20.97
C ALA A 208 -7.00 4.59 -22.15
N SER A 209 -5.68 4.76 -21.96
CA SER A 209 -4.68 4.42 -22.98
C SER A 209 -4.75 2.95 -23.37
N LYS A 210 -4.78 2.04 -22.39
CA LYS A 210 -4.85 0.58 -22.63
C LYS A 210 -6.15 0.17 -23.30
N ILE A 211 -7.29 0.74 -22.90
CA ILE A 211 -8.61 0.45 -23.47
C ILE A 211 -8.69 0.97 -24.90
N LYS A 212 -8.26 2.22 -25.15
CA LYS A 212 -8.27 2.84 -26.49
C LYS A 212 -7.40 2.07 -27.48
N ASN A 213 -6.25 1.57 -27.03
CA ASN A 213 -5.30 0.84 -27.87
C ASN A 213 -5.52 -0.69 -27.90
N ALA A 214 -6.59 -1.20 -27.27
CA ALA A 214 -6.93 -2.61 -27.33
C ALA A 214 -7.28 -3.03 -28.78
N PRO A 215 -7.04 -4.28 -29.20
CA PRO A 215 -7.37 -4.73 -30.55
C PRO A 215 -8.90 -4.89 -30.76
N GLY A 216 -9.34 -4.80 -32.02
CA GLY A 216 -10.74 -5.02 -32.42
C GLY A 216 -11.62 -3.77 -32.40
N ASP A 217 -12.79 -3.88 -33.03
CA ASP A 217 -13.71 -2.76 -33.26
C ASP A 217 -14.73 -2.63 -32.13
N LYS A 218 -15.01 -3.73 -31.43
CA LYS A 218 -15.88 -3.75 -30.25
C LYS A 218 -15.12 -4.19 -29.01
N VAL A 219 -14.97 -3.28 -28.05
CA VAL A 219 -14.22 -3.51 -26.80
C VAL A 219 -15.15 -3.38 -25.60
N VAL A 220 -15.17 -4.38 -24.73
CA VAL A 220 -15.81 -4.27 -23.40
C VAL A 220 -14.72 -4.07 -22.35
N ALA A 221 -14.79 -2.99 -21.58
CA ALA A 221 -13.85 -2.71 -20.50
C ALA A 221 -14.52 -2.79 -19.13
N VAL A 222 -14.11 -3.77 -18.32
CA VAL A 222 -14.61 -3.96 -16.96
C VAL A 222 -13.69 -3.25 -15.98
N ILE A 223 -14.23 -2.20 -15.35
CA ILE A 223 -13.51 -1.25 -14.50
C ILE A 223 -14.28 -0.98 -13.21
N GLY A 224 -13.63 -0.41 -12.21
CA GLY A 224 -14.26 0.11 -11.00
C GLY A 224 -15.11 1.34 -11.34
N ALA A 225 -16.30 1.45 -10.74
CA ALA A 225 -17.25 2.53 -11.03
C ALA A 225 -16.65 3.94 -10.82
N GLY A 226 -15.69 4.10 -9.89
CA GLY A 226 -15.01 5.37 -9.65
C GLY A 226 -14.14 5.88 -10.79
N HIS A 227 -13.70 4.99 -11.70
CA HIS A 227 -12.84 5.33 -12.85
C HIS A 227 -13.64 5.61 -14.13
N MET A 228 -14.90 5.17 -14.19
CA MET A 228 -15.72 5.21 -15.41
C MET A 228 -15.84 6.62 -16.00
N ARG A 229 -16.20 7.60 -15.18
CA ARG A 229 -16.41 8.98 -15.65
C ARG A 229 -15.11 9.63 -16.16
N GLY A 230 -14.00 9.37 -15.49
CA GLY A 230 -12.69 9.90 -15.89
C GLY A 230 -12.22 9.28 -17.20
N ILE A 231 -12.33 7.96 -17.33
CA ILE A 231 -11.98 7.22 -18.56
C ILE A 231 -12.88 7.65 -19.73
N ALA A 232 -14.20 7.75 -19.51
CA ALA A 232 -15.15 8.18 -20.53
C ALA A 232 -14.79 9.56 -21.10
N SER A 233 -14.61 10.55 -20.23
CA SER A 233 -14.19 11.91 -20.62
C SER A 233 -12.87 11.92 -21.37
N ILE A 234 -11.90 11.08 -20.99
CA ILE A 234 -10.61 10.99 -21.69
C ILE A 234 -10.76 10.46 -23.11
N ILE A 235 -11.56 9.40 -23.29
CA ILE A 235 -11.74 8.74 -24.60
C ILE A 235 -12.60 9.61 -25.52
N GLU A 236 -13.69 10.19 -25.03
CA GLU A 236 -14.61 11.03 -25.83
C GLU A 236 -13.96 12.32 -26.30
N GLU A 237 -13.22 13.01 -25.41
CA GLU A 237 -12.52 14.24 -25.73
C GLU A 237 -11.23 13.99 -26.53
N ASP A 238 -10.85 12.72 -26.73
CA ASP A 238 -9.67 12.30 -27.47
C ASP A 238 -8.39 13.00 -26.95
N LYS A 239 -8.27 13.09 -25.62
CA LYS A 239 -7.18 13.80 -24.96
C LYS A 239 -5.83 13.18 -25.30
N GLU A 240 -4.83 14.03 -25.54
CA GLU A 240 -3.44 13.57 -25.58
C GLU A 240 -3.03 13.07 -24.19
N LEU A 241 -2.67 11.79 -24.13
CA LEU A 241 -2.29 11.13 -22.90
C LEU A 241 -0.77 11.08 -22.74
N PRO A 242 -0.25 11.23 -21.52
CA PRO A 242 1.15 10.93 -21.26
C PRO A 242 1.42 9.45 -21.57
N SER A 243 2.64 9.13 -22.00
CA SER A 243 3.01 7.73 -22.27
C SER A 243 2.85 6.86 -21.02
N GLU A 244 2.39 5.62 -21.21
CA GLU A 244 2.24 4.62 -20.15
C GLU A 244 3.53 4.44 -19.33
N GLU A 245 4.69 4.59 -19.98
CA GLU A 245 6.01 4.54 -19.35
C GLU A 245 6.23 5.73 -18.40
N SER A 246 5.91 6.96 -18.84
CA SER A 246 6.14 8.17 -18.04
C SER A 246 5.37 8.19 -16.73
N ILE A 247 4.12 7.70 -16.75
CA ILE A 247 3.27 7.55 -15.56
C ILE A 247 3.58 6.28 -14.77
N SER A 248 4.46 5.40 -15.26
CA SER A 248 4.93 4.20 -14.53
C SER A 248 6.29 4.40 -13.84
N VAL A 249 6.99 5.52 -14.09
CA VAL A 249 8.24 5.84 -13.38
C VAL A 249 7.94 6.35 -11.97
N ILE A 250 8.65 5.85 -10.96
CA ILE A 250 8.54 6.39 -9.58
C ILE A 250 9.48 7.59 -9.46
N PRO A 251 8.98 8.81 -9.13
CA PRO A 251 9.85 9.96 -8.98
C PRO A 251 10.87 9.73 -7.85
N LYS A 252 12.10 10.18 -8.08
CA LYS A 252 13.17 10.05 -7.08
C LYS A 252 12.87 11.00 -5.92
N GLY A 253 12.81 10.45 -4.71
CA GLY A 253 12.69 11.27 -3.49
C GLY A 253 13.86 12.24 -3.34
N THR A 254 13.63 13.38 -2.73
CA THR A 254 14.66 14.39 -2.48
C THR A 254 15.72 13.85 -1.52
N SER A 255 17.00 14.06 -1.87
CA SER A 255 18.13 13.58 -1.06
C SER A 255 18.33 14.38 0.24
N LEU A 256 17.47 15.37 0.52
CA LEU A 256 17.58 16.26 1.69
C LEU A 256 17.62 15.50 3.01
N TRP A 257 16.78 14.49 3.19
CA TRP A 257 16.79 13.67 4.43
C TRP A 257 18.07 12.86 4.60
N LYS A 258 18.66 12.39 3.48
CA LYS A 258 19.97 11.70 3.52
C LYS A 258 21.06 12.69 3.91
N ILE A 259 21.05 13.89 3.33
CA ILE A 259 22.02 14.96 3.63
C ILE A 259 21.91 15.36 5.09
N LEU A 260 20.72 15.74 5.58
CA LEU A 260 20.49 16.10 6.98
C LEU A 260 20.95 15.01 7.95
N GLY A 261 20.66 13.75 7.62
CA GLY A 261 21.06 12.61 8.43
C GLY A 261 22.58 12.40 8.50
N TRP A 262 23.29 12.55 7.38
CA TRP A 262 24.75 12.48 7.34
C TRP A 262 25.40 13.71 8.01
N THR A 263 24.82 14.90 7.84
CA THR A 263 25.27 16.11 8.54
C THR A 263 25.16 15.93 10.05
N LEU A 264 24.03 15.43 10.57
CA LEU A 264 23.87 15.16 11.99
C LEU A 264 24.92 14.15 12.51
N THR A 265 25.17 13.08 11.73
CA THR A 265 26.19 12.08 12.04
C THR A 265 27.58 12.72 12.15
N PHE A 266 27.95 13.52 11.16
CA PHE A 266 29.23 14.24 11.14
C PHE A 266 29.36 15.17 12.35
N LEU A 267 28.32 15.92 12.69
CA LEU A 267 28.32 16.83 13.84
C LEU A 267 28.50 16.11 15.18
N ILE A 268 27.91 14.93 15.35
CA ILE A 268 28.07 14.12 16.57
C ILE A 268 29.53 13.66 16.70
N ILE A 269 30.10 13.09 15.63
CA ILE A 269 31.48 12.60 15.63
C ILE A 269 32.47 13.76 15.83
N ALA A 270 32.26 14.87 15.13
CA ALA A 270 33.10 16.06 15.23
C ALA A 270 33.05 16.66 16.64
N SER A 271 31.87 16.73 17.26
CA SER A 271 31.71 17.22 18.65
C SER A 271 32.49 16.36 19.65
N ILE A 272 32.40 15.03 19.55
CA ILE A 272 33.13 14.12 20.44
C ILE A 272 34.65 14.25 20.21
N ALA A 273 35.10 14.33 18.96
CA ALA A 273 36.51 14.53 18.62
C ALA A 273 37.04 15.87 19.15
N PHE A 274 36.25 16.95 19.05
CA PHE A 274 36.60 18.26 19.57
C PHE A 274 36.71 18.27 21.09
N VAL A 275 35.76 17.66 21.81
CA VAL A 275 35.88 17.48 23.27
C VAL A 275 37.12 16.65 23.62
N GLY A 276 37.46 15.64 22.82
CA GLY A 276 38.70 14.86 23.00
C GLY A 276 39.96 15.70 22.85
N TYR A 277 39.95 16.67 21.93
CA TYR A 277 41.05 17.61 21.72
C TYR A 277 41.18 18.64 22.85
N VAL A 278 40.06 19.22 23.32
CA VAL A 278 40.06 20.30 24.33
C VAL A 278 40.11 19.78 25.77
N ALA A 279 39.32 18.77 26.09
CA ALA A 279 39.12 18.25 27.45
C ALA A 279 39.77 16.88 27.68
N GLY A 280 40.43 16.31 26.66
CA GLY A 280 41.17 15.05 26.73
C GLY A 280 40.39 13.81 26.28
N ILE A 281 41.15 12.79 25.85
CA ILE A 281 40.63 11.53 25.29
C ILE A 281 39.72 10.80 26.29
N GLU A 282 40.01 10.89 27.60
CA GLU A 282 39.17 10.25 28.63
C GLU A 282 37.74 10.79 28.59
N LYS A 283 37.57 12.12 28.45
CA LYS A 283 36.24 12.74 28.38
C LYS A 283 35.48 12.36 27.10
N ALA A 284 36.18 12.30 25.96
CA ALA A 284 35.61 11.80 24.72
C ALA A 284 35.19 10.33 24.82
N GLY A 285 35.97 9.50 25.51
CA GLY A 285 35.64 8.10 25.80
C GLY A 285 34.38 7.97 26.65
N GLN A 286 34.23 8.80 27.70
CA GLN A 286 33.03 8.84 28.53
C GLN A 286 31.78 9.23 27.72
N LEU A 287 31.87 10.24 26.85
CA LEU A 287 30.76 10.65 25.98
C LEU A 287 30.39 9.57 24.96
N SER A 288 31.39 8.89 24.39
CA SER A 288 31.18 7.78 23.47
C SER A 288 30.49 6.60 24.15
N LEU A 289 30.90 6.29 25.38
CA LEU A 289 30.26 5.24 26.18
C LEU A 289 28.83 5.63 26.57
N GLN A 290 28.59 6.90 26.94
CA GLN A 290 27.24 7.40 27.22
C GLN A 290 26.33 7.33 25.98
N TRP A 291 26.84 7.71 24.80
CA TRP A 291 26.12 7.53 23.53
C TRP A 291 25.73 6.06 23.34
N ALA A 292 26.69 5.15 23.51
CA ALA A 292 26.45 3.73 23.35
C ALA A 292 25.44 3.18 24.37
N MET A 293 25.53 3.59 25.63
CA MET A 293 24.62 3.14 26.69
C MET A 293 23.21 3.69 26.50
N LEU A 294 23.04 4.97 26.15
CA LEU A 294 21.72 5.58 25.98
C LEU A 294 21.00 5.02 24.74
N THR A 295 21.72 4.89 23.61
CA THR A 295 21.12 4.36 22.37
C THR A 295 20.94 2.84 22.44
N GLY A 296 21.97 2.11 22.83
CA GLY A 296 21.97 0.66 23.03
C GLY A 296 21.00 0.22 24.11
N GLY A 297 21.06 0.81 25.29
CA GLY A 297 20.15 0.51 26.39
C GLY A 297 18.70 0.81 26.04
N GLY A 298 18.41 1.94 25.39
CA GLY A 298 17.08 2.24 24.88
C GLY A 298 16.58 1.18 23.89
N ALA A 299 17.38 0.83 22.89
CA ALA A 299 17.00 -0.19 21.91
C ALA A 299 16.79 -1.56 22.56
N MET A 300 17.64 -1.93 23.52
CA MET A 300 17.52 -3.14 24.33
C MET A 300 16.18 -3.18 25.08
N LEU A 301 15.81 -2.09 25.75
CA LEU A 301 14.51 -1.97 26.43
C LEU A 301 13.35 -2.13 25.45
N GLY A 302 13.42 -1.49 24.27
CA GLY A 302 12.42 -1.66 23.23
C GLY A 302 12.32 -3.10 22.71
N ALA A 303 13.44 -3.81 22.59
CA ALA A 303 13.47 -5.22 22.20
C ALA A 303 12.91 -6.16 23.28
N ILE A 304 13.14 -5.84 24.56
CA ILE A 304 12.53 -6.53 25.70
C ILE A 304 11.01 -6.32 25.69
N ILE A 305 10.56 -5.07 25.51
CA ILE A 305 9.14 -4.74 25.41
C ILE A 305 8.50 -5.49 24.24
N ALA A 306 9.19 -5.64 23.10
CA ALA A 306 8.71 -6.43 21.97
C ALA A 306 8.63 -7.95 22.23
N GLY A 307 9.13 -8.44 23.37
CA GLY A 307 9.24 -9.88 23.65
C GLY A 307 10.27 -10.59 22.76
N GLY A 308 11.31 -9.86 22.34
CA GLY A 308 12.36 -10.38 21.48
C GLY A 308 13.12 -11.56 22.09
N HIS A 309 13.70 -12.40 21.24
CA HIS A 309 14.64 -13.44 21.68
C HIS A 309 15.85 -12.80 22.39
N PRO A 310 16.48 -13.45 23.39
CA PRO A 310 17.69 -12.91 24.04
C PRO A 310 18.77 -12.45 23.07
N LEU A 311 19.00 -13.19 21.98
CA LEU A 311 19.92 -12.77 20.91
C LEU A 311 19.47 -11.48 20.21
N THR A 312 18.16 -11.32 19.96
CA THR A 312 17.59 -10.09 19.39
C THR A 312 17.81 -8.89 20.32
N ILE A 313 17.65 -9.10 21.63
CA ILE A 313 17.87 -8.07 22.65
C ILE A 313 19.35 -7.65 22.68
N LEU A 314 20.27 -8.62 22.61
CA LEU A 314 21.70 -8.35 22.52
C LEU A 314 22.07 -7.60 21.23
N VAL A 315 21.51 -8.01 20.09
CA VAL A 315 21.70 -7.31 18.81
C VAL A 315 21.18 -5.87 18.89
N ALA A 316 20.05 -5.62 19.56
CA ALA A 316 19.55 -4.27 19.78
C ALA A 316 20.56 -3.41 20.56
N LEU A 317 21.10 -3.94 21.65
CA LEU A 317 22.09 -3.28 22.49
C LEU A 317 23.36 -2.91 21.71
N VAL A 318 23.87 -3.84 20.91
CA VAL A 318 25.14 -3.67 20.19
C VAL A 318 24.98 -2.83 18.93
N MET A 319 23.89 -2.98 18.17
CA MET A 319 23.73 -2.32 16.87
C MET A 319 23.19 -0.89 16.98
N ALA A 320 22.44 -0.54 18.02
CA ALA A 320 21.85 0.79 18.14
C ALA A 320 22.87 1.95 18.17
N PRO A 321 24.04 1.84 18.83
CA PRO A 321 25.06 2.90 18.80
C PRO A 321 25.57 3.20 17.38
N PHE A 322 25.74 2.17 16.55
CA PHE A 322 26.25 2.30 15.17
C PHE A 322 25.18 2.71 14.19
N THR A 323 24.02 2.04 14.23
CA THR A 323 22.83 2.44 13.44
C THR A 323 22.33 3.82 13.85
N GLY A 324 22.72 4.27 15.05
CA GLY A 324 22.48 5.60 15.56
C GLY A 324 23.10 6.71 14.72
N LEU A 325 24.26 6.40 14.14
CA LEU A 325 25.15 7.26 13.35
C LEU A 325 24.97 7.05 11.84
N THR A 326 23.85 6.49 11.40
CA THR A 326 23.55 6.40 9.97
C THR A 326 22.08 6.71 9.72
N PRO A 327 21.76 7.53 8.71
CA PRO A 327 20.38 7.78 8.33
C PRO A 327 19.78 6.69 7.45
N LEU A 328 20.55 5.66 7.11
CA LEU A 328 20.17 4.66 6.11
C LEU A 328 19.47 3.45 6.72
N ILE A 329 19.94 2.97 7.88
CA ILE A 329 19.50 1.71 8.47
C ILE A 329 19.32 1.89 9.98
N GLY A 330 18.10 1.68 10.47
CA GLY A 330 17.81 1.68 11.91
C GLY A 330 18.03 0.32 12.58
N VAL A 331 18.20 0.34 13.91
CA VAL A 331 18.36 -0.88 14.74
C VAL A 331 17.26 -1.92 14.51
N GLY A 332 16.04 -1.46 14.23
CA GLY A 332 14.86 -2.29 13.93
C GLY A 332 15.08 -3.34 12.84
N PHE A 333 15.87 -3.02 11.80
CA PHE A 333 16.17 -3.97 10.72
C PHE A 333 16.97 -5.16 11.24
N PHE A 334 17.99 -4.91 12.06
CA PHE A 334 18.86 -5.95 12.61
C PHE A 334 18.12 -6.81 13.63
N THR A 335 17.29 -6.19 14.49
CA THR A 335 16.49 -6.91 15.49
C THR A 335 15.41 -7.76 14.83
N ALA A 336 14.70 -7.24 13.83
CA ALA A 336 13.71 -8.01 13.08
C ALA A 336 14.34 -9.19 12.33
N LEU A 337 15.47 -8.96 11.64
CA LEU A 337 16.18 -10.02 10.92
C LEU A 337 16.68 -11.11 11.86
N THR A 338 17.29 -10.72 12.98
CA THR A 338 17.75 -11.66 14.02
C THR A 338 16.57 -12.44 14.60
N GLN A 339 15.46 -11.77 14.88
CA GLN A 339 14.26 -12.40 15.40
C GLN A 339 13.71 -13.46 14.44
N VAL A 340 13.65 -13.14 13.14
CA VAL A 340 13.21 -14.07 12.09
C VAL A 340 14.17 -15.25 11.96
N TYR A 341 15.48 -15.00 12.02
CA TYR A 341 16.49 -16.05 11.90
C TYR A 341 16.42 -17.04 13.07
N VAL A 342 16.31 -16.53 14.31
CA VAL A 342 16.35 -17.37 15.52
C VAL A 342 14.98 -17.97 15.86
N ARG A 343 13.89 -17.24 15.59
CA ARG A 343 12.50 -17.68 15.82
C ARG A 343 11.68 -17.43 14.55
N PRO A 344 11.87 -18.23 13.50
CA PRO A 344 11.11 -18.07 12.26
C PRO A 344 9.61 -18.21 12.52
N PRO A 345 8.78 -17.37 11.87
CA PRO A 345 7.33 -17.52 11.91
C PRO A 345 6.88 -18.83 11.26
N ARG A 346 5.78 -19.40 11.74
CA ARG A 346 5.16 -20.60 11.14
C ARG A 346 4.08 -20.21 10.14
N VAL A 347 3.82 -21.08 9.16
CA VAL A 347 2.76 -20.89 8.16
C VAL A 347 1.39 -20.72 8.83
N SER A 348 1.10 -21.50 9.88
CA SER A 348 -0.15 -21.40 10.65
C SER A 348 -0.35 -20.05 11.35
N GLU A 349 0.73 -19.37 11.73
CA GLU A 349 0.66 -18.05 12.37
C GLU A 349 0.44 -16.92 11.34
N MET A 350 0.74 -17.17 10.06
CA MET A 350 0.40 -16.25 8.98
C MET A 350 -1.10 -16.32 8.66
N GLU A 351 -1.74 -17.48 8.83
CA GLU A 351 -3.19 -17.63 8.63
C GLU A 351 -4.00 -16.83 9.65
N THR A 352 -3.54 -16.75 10.90
CA THR A 352 -4.20 -15.98 11.97
C THR A 352 -3.76 -14.51 12.02
N LEU A 353 -2.73 -14.13 11.26
CA LEU A 353 -2.19 -12.76 11.23
C LEU A 353 -3.29 -11.71 10.98
N THR A 354 -4.20 -12.05 10.07
CA THR A 354 -5.41 -11.30 9.74
C THR A 354 -6.18 -10.83 10.96
N ASP A 355 -6.44 -11.75 11.88
CA ASP A 355 -7.25 -11.50 13.07
C ASP A 355 -6.39 -10.90 14.19
N ASP A 356 -5.12 -11.29 14.24
CA ASP A 356 -4.18 -10.91 15.29
C ASP A 356 -3.69 -9.46 15.17
N ILE A 357 -3.62 -8.89 13.94
CA ILE A 357 -3.23 -7.48 13.72
C ILE A 357 -4.20 -6.51 14.42
N TRP A 358 -5.49 -6.81 14.45
CA TRP A 358 -6.50 -5.95 15.07
C TRP A 358 -6.59 -6.08 16.59
N GLN A 359 -5.90 -7.07 17.17
CA GLN A 359 -5.94 -7.34 18.61
C GLN A 359 -4.57 -7.11 19.23
N VAL A 360 -4.34 -5.92 19.78
CA VAL A 360 -3.04 -5.50 20.36
C VAL A 360 -2.42 -6.57 21.28
N LYS A 361 -3.22 -7.23 22.13
CA LYS A 361 -2.75 -8.29 23.04
C LYS A 361 -2.18 -9.52 22.32
N ARG A 362 -2.62 -9.81 21.10
CA ARG A 362 -2.16 -10.95 20.29
C ARG A 362 -0.84 -10.68 19.57
N TRP A 363 -0.40 -9.43 19.50
CA TRP A 363 0.89 -9.09 18.87
C TRP A 363 2.08 -9.73 19.59
N TRP A 364 1.97 -9.95 20.89
CA TRP A 364 2.97 -10.66 21.68
C TRP A 364 2.87 -12.17 21.60
N LYS A 365 1.78 -12.74 21.07
CA LYS A 365 1.58 -14.20 21.00
C LYS A 365 2.02 -14.75 19.64
N ASN A 366 1.67 -14.06 18.56
CA ASN A 366 1.98 -14.48 17.20
C ASN A 366 3.42 -14.07 16.82
N ARG A 367 4.21 -14.99 16.26
CA ARG A 367 5.62 -14.73 15.92
C ARG A 367 5.79 -13.69 14.81
N VAL A 368 4.84 -13.60 13.87
CA VAL A 368 4.88 -12.65 12.75
C VAL A 368 4.74 -11.23 13.29
N THR A 369 3.70 -10.98 14.09
CA THR A 369 3.49 -9.67 14.72
C THR A 369 4.59 -9.35 15.73
N ARG A 370 5.17 -10.35 16.41
CA ARG A 370 6.35 -10.16 17.26
C ARG A 370 7.59 -9.70 16.48
N VAL A 371 7.79 -10.18 15.24
CA VAL A 371 8.85 -9.66 14.36
C VAL A 371 8.61 -8.18 14.03
N ILE A 372 7.35 -7.78 13.79
CA ILE A 372 6.98 -6.38 13.57
C ILE A 372 7.25 -5.55 14.83
N LEU A 373 6.89 -6.05 16.02
CA LEU A 373 7.25 -5.40 17.29
C LEU A 373 8.76 -5.26 17.44
N CYS A 374 9.53 -6.30 17.13
CA CYS A 374 10.99 -6.27 17.18
C CYS A 374 11.58 -5.30 16.16
N PHE A 375 10.87 -4.97 15.08
CA PHE A 375 11.27 -3.93 14.14
C PHE A 375 10.99 -2.52 14.68
N LEU A 376 9.80 -2.29 15.24
CA LEU A 376 9.32 -0.96 15.62
C LEU A 376 9.79 -0.53 17.02
N CYS A 377 9.61 -1.38 18.04
CA CYS A 377 9.79 -1.01 19.44
C CYS A 377 11.23 -0.59 19.80
N PRO A 378 12.31 -1.21 19.27
CA PRO A 378 13.68 -0.76 19.58
C PRO A 378 13.99 0.65 19.08
N GLY A 379 13.35 1.09 17.99
CA GLY A 379 13.66 2.38 17.36
C GLY A 379 13.28 3.58 18.21
N ILE A 380 12.10 3.56 18.84
CA ILE A 380 11.56 4.72 19.58
C ILE A 380 12.46 5.08 20.79
N PRO A 381 12.78 4.16 21.72
CA PRO A 381 13.64 4.50 22.84
C PRO A 381 15.09 4.76 22.42
N ALA A 382 15.57 4.15 21.33
CA ALA A 382 16.88 4.48 20.78
C ALA A 382 16.95 5.94 20.31
N ILE A 383 15.89 6.47 19.68
CA ILE A 383 15.80 7.88 19.28
C ILE A 383 15.83 8.79 20.51
N ILE A 384 15.07 8.45 21.57
CA ILE A 384 15.12 9.18 22.84
C ILE A 384 16.55 9.17 23.40
N GLY A 385 17.21 8.00 23.39
CA GLY A 385 18.60 7.85 23.78
C GLY A 385 19.55 8.75 22.99
N LYS A 386 19.37 8.89 21.67
CA LYS A 386 20.17 9.82 20.85
C LYS A 386 19.98 11.27 21.28
N ILE A 387 18.74 11.71 21.51
CA ILE A 387 18.44 13.09 21.93
C ILE A 387 19.12 13.38 23.27
N LEU A 388 18.99 12.47 24.24
CA LEU A 388 19.63 12.60 25.55
C LEU A 388 21.17 12.61 25.44
N ALA A 389 21.74 11.77 24.59
CA ALA A 389 23.18 11.72 24.37
C ALA A 389 23.72 13.00 23.71
N ILE A 390 23.01 13.55 22.71
CA ILE A 390 23.33 14.84 22.08
C ILE A 390 23.30 15.96 23.13
N PHE A 391 22.29 15.98 23.99
CA PHE A 391 22.21 16.94 25.08
C PHE A 391 23.39 16.83 26.06
N LYS A 392 23.83 15.60 26.37
CA LYS A 392 25.03 15.37 27.21
C LYS A 392 26.33 15.81 26.55
N ILE A 393 26.47 15.59 25.24
CA ILE A 393 27.61 16.09 24.45
C ILE A 393 27.62 17.62 24.46
N TYR A 394 26.45 18.26 24.29
CA TYR A 394 26.32 19.71 24.34
C TYR A 394 26.71 20.28 25.72
N GLN A 395 26.32 19.63 26.82
CA GLN A 395 26.70 20.01 28.19
C GLN A 395 28.19 19.82 28.51
N ALA A 396 28.96 19.16 27.64
CA ALA A 396 30.39 18.90 27.85
C ALA A 396 31.29 19.96 27.22
N PHE A 397 30.73 20.84 26.39
CA PHE A 397 31.32 22.14 26.04
C PHE A 397 31.06 23.12 27.17
#